data_AF-A0A2V5TZH8-F1
#
_entry.id   AF-A0A2V5TZH8-F1
#
_cell.length_a   1.000
_cell.length_b   1.000
_cell.length_c   1.000
_cell.angle_alpha   90.00
_cell.angle_beta   90.00
_cell.angle_gamma   90.00
#
_symmetry.space_group_name_H-M   'P 1'
#
loop_
_entity.id
_entity.type
_entity.pdbx_description
1 polymer ?
#
loop_
_entity_poly.entity_id
_entity_poly.type
_entity_poly.pdbx_seq_one_letter_code
_entity_poly.pdbx_strand_id
1 'polypeptide(L)'
;MEISASAEAMLGLLGLSGGEWVLLMVILVILFGANRIPPFARGLGLGITEFLRESRRSGQEIGESLGAGLGKPVADALTHSNQTCEFQDPPALRLRQIRKQMKNQLILWIAQGFGAGRIPFAPGTFGSLLGLVWFVVLLLPGNFWVYLGGMVTGIFLSVPLCGAAEKILNQPDPGSVVLDEIIAVPICFGAWVGAFLFKNGGMPPPEYFFSRDTWLLTLVVCTAFRLFDITKPWPVRQSQKLPGGWGVTLDDVLAALYVNAVVALALLVSAGR
;
A
#
# COMPACT_ATOMS: atom_id res chain seq x y z
N MET A 1 26.18 -16.57 -29.93
CA MET A 1 24.96 -16.33 -30.73
C MET A 1 23.75 -17.09 -30.19
N GLU A 2 23.92 -18.15 -29.37
CA GLU A 2 22.80 -18.90 -28.77
C GLU A 2 22.16 -18.28 -27.51
N ILE A 3 22.84 -17.36 -26.82
CA ILE A 3 22.31 -16.74 -25.58
C ILE A 3 21.22 -15.69 -25.88
N SER A 4 21.21 -15.07 -27.07
CA SER A 4 20.15 -14.11 -27.43
C SER A 4 18.86 -14.81 -27.83
N ALA A 5 18.95 -16.00 -28.44
CA ALA A 5 17.79 -16.76 -28.87
C ALA A 5 16.98 -17.33 -27.69
N SER A 6 17.63 -17.70 -26.59
CA SER A 6 16.92 -18.14 -25.37
C SER A 6 16.25 -16.99 -24.63
N ALA A 7 16.85 -15.80 -24.63
CA ALA A 7 16.24 -14.59 -24.07
C ALA A 7 15.03 -14.14 -24.90
N GLU A 8 15.13 -14.14 -26.23
CA GLU A 8 14.00 -13.85 -27.12
C GLU A 8 12.90 -14.92 -27.06
N ALA A 9 13.25 -16.19 -26.87
CA ALA A 9 12.29 -17.26 -26.62
C ALA A 9 11.62 -17.16 -25.23
N MET A 10 12.34 -16.72 -24.20
CA MET A 10 11.76 -16.38 -22.88
C MET A 10 10.87 -15.13 -22.95
N LEU A 11 11.26 -14.12 -23.74
CA LEU A 11 10.50 -12.90 -23.99
C LEU A 11 9.23 -13.17 -24.82
N GLY A 12 9.28 -14.13 -25.75
CA GLY A 12 8.15 -14.58 -26.55
C GLY A 12 7.19 -15.52 -25.81
N LEU A 13 7.63 -16.22 -24.76
CA LEU A 13 6.82 -17.20 -24.02
C LEU A 13 5.60 -16.58 -23.30
N LEU A 14 5.61 -15.27 -23.08
CA LEU A 14 4.50 -14.52 -22.44
C LEU A 14 3.60 -13.79 -23.45
N GLY A 15 3.87 -13.91 -24.76
CA GLY A 15 3.03 -13.32 -25.81
C GLY A 15 3.01 -11.79 -25.83
N LEU A 16 3.93 -11.13 -25.11
CA LEU A 16 3.97 -9.68 -25.03
C LEU A 16 4.90 -9.07 -26.10
N SER A 17 4.39 -8.07 -26.82
CA SER A 17 5.16 -7.33 -27.82
C SER A 17 6.26 -6.47 -27.16
N GLY A 18 7.31 -6.12 -27.92
CA GLY A 18 8.41 -5.30 -27.40
C GLY A 18 7.97 -3.94 -26.82
N GLY A 19 6.87 -3.38 -27.30
CA GLY A 19 6.29 -2.14 -26.76
C GLY A 19 5.63 -2.32 -25.38
N GLU A 20 5.06 -3.49 -25.11
CA GLU A 20 4.44 -3.80 -23.81
C GLU A 20 5.49 -3.93 -22.71
N TRP A 21 6.68 -4.46 -23.03
CA TRP A 21 7.82 -4.49 -22.11
C TRP A 21 8.31 -3.10 -21.72
N VAL A 22 8.38 -2.17 -22.68
CA VAL A 22 8.75 -0.78 -22.40
C VAL A 22 7.71 -0.10 -21.51
N LEU A 23 6.42 -0.32 -21.79
CA LEU A 23 5.33 0.20 -20.97
C LEU A 23 5.37 -0.37 -19.54
N LEU A 24 5.59 -1.69 -19.39
CA LEU A 24 5.72 -2.34 -18.10
C LEU A 24 6.91 -1.79 -17.30
N MET A 25 8.04 -1.51 -17.97
CA MET A 25 9.20 -0.86 -17.32
C MET A 25 8.89 0.55 -16.85
N VAL A 26 8.17 1.35 -17.65
CA VAL A 26 7.73 2.71 -17.24
C VAL A 26 6.78 2.62 -16.06
N ILE A 27 5.80 1.71 -16.11
CA ILE A 27 4.87 1.43 -15.01
C ILE A 27 5.65 1.05 -13.74
N LEU A 28 6.61 0.14 -13.84
CA LEU A 28 7.41 -0.31 -12.71
C LEU A 28 8.22 0.83 -12.10
N VAL A 29 8.79 1.71 -12.93
CA VAL A 29 9.52 2.90 -12.44
C VAL A 29 8.60 3.90 -11.74
N ILE A 30 7.36 4.08 -12.21
CA ILE A 30 6.37 4.98 -11.55
C ILE A 30 5.87 4.36 -10.24
N LEU A 31 5.59 3.05 -10.23
CA LEU A 31 5.10 2.35 -9.04
C LEU A 31 6.15 2.33 -7.92
N PHE A 32 7.40 2.01 -8.24
CA PHE A 32 8.48 1.91 -7.24
C PHE A 32 9.22 3.23 -7.00
N GLY A 33 9.04 4.22 -7.88
CA GLY A 33 9.75 5.50 -7.86
C GLY A 33 11.21 5.36 -8.32
N ALA A 34 11.60 6.11 -9.36
CA ALA A 34 12.94 6.07 -9.96
C ALA A 34 14.10 6.23 -8.95
N ASN A 35 13.89 7.03 -7.89
CA ASN A 35 14.91 7.35 -6.88
C ASN A 35 15.05 6.30 -5.76
N ARG A 36 14.24 5.23 -5.73
CA ARG A 36 14.22 4.21 -4.67
C ARG A 36 14.77 2.83 -5.08
N ILE A 37 15.05 2.64 -6.37
CA ILE A 37 15.67 1.43 -6.93
C ILE A 37 17.16 1.26 -6.52
N PRO A 38 17.98 2.34 -6.39
CA PRO A 38 19.38 2.18 -5.98
C PRO A 38 19.58 1.72 -4.52
N PRO A 39 18.84 2.23 -3.51
CA PRO A 39 18.88 1.70 -2.14
C PRO A 39 18.41 0.24 -2.03
N PHE A 40 17.46 -0.17 -2.86
CA PHE A 40 16.93 -1.53 -2.94
C PHE A 40 18.01 -2.57 -3.27
N ALA A 41 18.81 -2.33 -4.32
CA ALA A 41 19.87 -3.26 -4.71
C ALA A 41 20.94 -3.43 -3.62
N ARG A 42 21.17 -2.37 -2.83
CA ARG A 42 22.13 -2.38 -1.72
C ARG A 42 21.57 -3.10 -0.48
N GLY A 43 20.31 -2.85 -0.11
CA GLY A 43 19.69 -3.46 1.08
C GLY A 43 19.35 -4.94 0.92
N LEU A 44 18.95 -5.37 -0.27
CA LEU A 44 18.61 -6.77 -0.57
C LEU A 44 19.87 -7.64 -0.63
N GLY A 45 20.98 -7.10 -1.14
CA GLY A 45 22.29 -7.75 -1.09
C GLY A 45 22.77 -7.98 0.35
N LEU A 46 22.62 -6.97 1.22
CA LEU A 46 23.00 -7.07 2.63
C LEU A 46 22.11 -8.06 3.41
N GLY A 47 20.79 -8.01 3.21
CA GLY A 47 19.83 -8.89 3.90
C GLY A 47 19.95 -10.37 3.51
N ILE A 48 20.22 -10.69 2.24
CA ILE A 48 20.49 -12.07 1.81
C ILE A 48 21.80 -12.56 2.42
N THR A 49 22.84 -11.73 2.44
CA THR A 49 24.11 -12.11 3.08
C THR A 49 23.98 -12.27 4.59
N GLU A 50 23.19 -11.44 5.28
CA GLU A 50 22.91 -11.57 6.70
C GLU A 50 22.09 -12.82 6.99
N PHE A 51 21.02 -13.09 6.24
CA PHE A 51 20.22 -14.31 6.38
C PHE A 51 21.05 -15.59 6.17
N LEU A 52 21.92 -15.61 5.15
CA LEU A 52 22.82 -16.74 4.90
C LEU A 52 23.88 -16.88 6.00
N ARG A 53 24.28 -15.78 6.65
CA ARG A 53 25.22 -15.76 7.78
C ARG A 53 24.54 -16.23 9.07
N GLU A 54 23.28 -15.84 9.28
CA GLU A 54 22.43 -16.24 10.41
C GLU A 54 22.07 -17.72 10.32
N SER A 55 21.70 -18.22 9.14
CA SER A 55 21.39 -19.63 8.92
C SER A 55 22.62 -20.55 9.10
N ARG A 56 23.83 -20.06 8.81
CA ARG A 56 25.08 -20.76 9.17
C ARG A 56 25.37 -20.73 10.67
N ARG A 57 25.05 -19.62 11.35
CA ARG A 57 25.22 -19.44 12.80
C ARG A 57 24.24 -20.31 13.60
N SER A 58 22.97 -20.40 13.20
CA SER A 58 21.99 -21.32 13.81
C SER A 58 22.37 -22.79 13.64
N GLY A 59 22.99 -23.17 12.51
CA GLY A 59 23.56 -24.52 12.34
C GLY A 59 24.70 -24.83 13.30
N GLN A 60 25.47 -23.80 13.71
CA GLN A 60 26.57 -23.90 14.66
C GLN A 60 26.08 -23.90 16.12
N GLU A 61 25.08 -23.08 16.45
CA GLU A 61 24.43 -23.03 17.78
C GLU A 61 23.68 -24.33 18.11
N ILE A 62 23.13 -25.04 17.11
CA ILE A 62 22.54 -26.37 17.31
C ILE A 62 23.63 -27.42 17.65
N GLY A 63 24.83 -27.30 17.08
CA GLY A 63 25.98 -28.12 17.44
C GLY A 63 26.57 -27.80 18.82
N GLU A 64 26.54 -26.53 19.23
CA GLU A 64 27.08 -26.04 20.51
C GLU A 64 26.10 -26.27 21.69
N SER A 65 24.80 -26.11 21.48
CA SER A 65 23.75 -26.36 22.48
C SER A 65 23.60 -27.83 22.87
N LEU A 66 24.01 -28.75 22.01
CA LEU A 66 24.15 -30.17 22.34
C LEU A 66 25.42 -30.47 23.16
N GLY A 67 26.44 -29.60 23.10
CA GLY A 67 27.68 -29.72 23.87
C GLY A 67 27.68 -28.98 25.23
N ALA A 68 26.84 -27.94 25.39
CA ALA A 68 26.79 -27.06 26.57
C ALA A 68 25.78 -27.51 27.64
N GLY A 69 25.74 -28.81 27.96
CA GLY A 69 24.99 -29.34 29.09
C GLY A 69 25.52 -28.99 30.49
N LEU A 70 26.40 -28.00 30.67
CA LEU A 70 27.16 -27.84 31.92
C LEU A 70 27.43 -26.35 32.29
N GLY A 71 26.75 -25.84 33.34
CA GLY A 71 27.30 -24.77 34.20
C GLY A 71 26.51 -23.45 34.32
N LYS A 72 26.06 -23.16 35.55
CA LYS A 72 25.41 -21.92 36.08
C LYS A 72 26.43 -20.74 36.20
N PRO A 73 26.05 -19.45 36.48
CA PRO A 73 25.17 -19.08 37.60
C PRO A 73 24.27 -17.83 37.55
N VAL A 74 23.27 -17.90 38.43
CA VAL A 74 22.35 -16.86 38.95
C VAL A 74 23.12 -15.89 39.87
N ALA A 75 24.26 -15.35 39.41
CA ALA A 75 25.14 -14.51 40.24
C ALA A 75 25.10 -13.01 39.91
N ASP A 76 24.55 -12.59 38.77
CA ASP A 76 24.75 -11.21 38.29
C ASP A 76 23.53 -10.28 38.39
N ALA A 77 22.44 -10.69 39.04
CA ALA A 77 21.23 -9.85 39.13
C ALA A 77 20.97 -9.24 40.52
N LEU A 78 21.92 -9.32 41.45
CA LEU A 78 21.88 -8.58 42.71
C LEU A 78 22.96 -7.50 42.73
N THR A 79 22.55 -6.23 42.58
CA THR A 79 23.28 -5.11 43.19
C THR A 79 22.34 -4.18 43.94
N HIS A 80 22.79 -3.83 45.14
CA HIS A 80 22.10 -3.13 46.22
C HIS A 80 21.86 -1.63 45.96
N SER A 81 20.73 -1.14 46.49
CA SER A 81 20.33 0.27 46.67
C SER A 81 20.26 1.16 45.43
N ASN A 82 19.05 1.33 44.89
CA ASN A 82 18.62 2.62 44.39
C ASN A 82 17.11 2.75 44.62
N GLN A 83 16.73 3.52 45.64
CA GLN A 83 15.36 3.98 45.83
C GLN A 83 15.01 4.93 44.68
N THR A 84 14.52 4.40 43.57
CA THR A 84 13.56 5.16 42.76
C THR A 84 12.22 5.01 43.46
N CYS A 85 11.62 6.10 43.93
CA CYS A 85 10.18 6.11 44.17
C CYS A 85 9.53 5.76 42.83
N GLU A 86 9.18 4.49 42.64
CA GLU A 86 8.31 4.08 41.55
C GLU A 86 6.97 4.76 41.85
N PHE A 87 6.68 5.86 41.15
CA PHE A 87 5.39 6.51 41.25
C PHE A 87 4.38 5.51 40.67
N GLN A 88 3.81 4.68 41.53
CA GLN A 88 2.79 3.72 41.13
C GLN A 88 1.55 4.54 40.77
N ASP A 89 1.37 4.78 39.47
CA ASP A 89 0.13 5.28 38.93
C ASP A 89 -1.02 4.40 39.49
N PRO A 90 -2.04 4.99 40.14
CA PRO A 90 -3.17 4.22 40.62
C PRO A 90 -3.72 3.33 39.49
N PRO A 91 -4.16 2.10 39.77
CA PRO A 91 -4.52 1.11 38.76
C PRO A 91 -5.50 1.64 37.70
N ALA A 92 -6.37 2.58 38.07
CA ALA A 92 -7.28 3.27 37.16
C ALA A 92 -6.57 4.14 36.09
N LEU A 93 -5.46 4.82 36.40
CA LEU A 93 -4.67 5.59 35.42
C LEU A 93 -3.92 4.68 34.46
N ARG A 94 -3.34 3.58 34.99
CA ARG A 94 -2.69 2.55 34.17
C ARG A 94 -3.66 1.94 33.14
N LEU A 95 -4.89 1.60 33.55
CA LEU A 95 -5.93 1.10 32.64
C LEU A 95 -6.33 2.13 31.57
N ARG A 96 -6.42 3.42 31.93
CA ARG A 96 -6.70 4.50 30.97
C ARG A 96 -5.57 4.65 29.94
N GLN A 97 -4.31 4.58 30.38
CA GLN A 97 -3.13 4.64 29.50
C GLN A 97 -3.11 3.44 28.55
N ILE A 98 -3.29 2.21 29.05
CA ILE A 98 -3.34 0.98 28.22
C ILE A 98 -4.46 1.08 27.19
N ARG A 99 -5.67 1.50 27.58
CA ARG A 99 -6.80 1.65 26.66
C ARG A 99 -6.52 2.71 25.57
N LYS A 100 -5.90 3.82 25.95
CA LYS A 100 -5.48 4.88 25.00
C LYS A 100 -4.42 4.34 24.04
N GLN A 101 -3.43 3.61 24.54
CA GLN A 101 -2.38 3.02 23.73
C GLN A 101 -2.96 1.98 22.75
N MET A 102 -3.82 1.07 23.21
CA MET A 102 -4.50 0.10 22.34
C MET A 102 -5.33 0.78 21.26
N LYS A 103 -6.07 1.84 21.62
CA LYS A 103 -6.84 2.63 20.64
C LYS A 103 -5.92 3.26 19.59
N ASN A 104 -4.81 3.87 20.01
CA ASN A 104 -3.86 4.48 19.08
C ASN A 104 -3.23 3.43 18.15
N GLN A 105 -2.85 2.28 18.70
CA GLN A 105 -2.29 1.18 17.89
C GLN A 105 -3.29 0.64 16.87
N LEU A 106 -4.57 0.53 17.26
CA LEU A 106 -5.63 0.11 16.33
C LEU A 106 -5.85 1.14 15.22
N ILE A 107 -5.90 2.44 15.55
CA ILE A 107 -6.03 3.52 14.55
C ILE A 107 -4.86 3.46 13.57
N LEU A 108 -3.62 3.36 14.07
CA LEU A 108 -2.44 3.26 13.22
C LEU A 108 -2.49 2.00 12.34
N TRP A 109 -2.87 0.86 12.91
CA TRP A 109 -2.94 -0.38 12.16
C TRP A 109 -3.93 -0.30 10.99
N ILE A 110 -5.09 0.32 11.19
CA ILE A 110 -6.09 0.54 10.13
C ILE A 110 -5.59 1.59 9.13
N ALA A 111 -5.12 2.75 9.60
CA ALA A 111 -4.66 3.86 8.76
C ALA A 111 -3.44 3.47 7.89
N GLN A 112 -2.61 2.54 8.35
CA GLN A 112 -1.47 1.99 7.62
C GLN A 112 -1.84 0.78 6.75
N GLY A 113 -3.13 0.57 6.47
CA GLY A 113 -3.59 -0.53 5.59
C GLY A 113 -3.25 -1.91 6.14
N PHE A 114 -3.54 -2.17 7.41
CA PHE A 114 -3.29 -3.45 8.09
C PHE A 114 -1.82 -3.88 8.12
N GLY A 115 -0.90 -2.91 7.99
CA GLY A 115 0.55 -3.13 7.98
C GLY A 115 1.20 -2.96 6.61
N ALA A 116 0.44 -2.82 5.52
CA ALA A 116 0.98 -2.56 4.18
C ALA A 116 1.82 -1.28 4.13
N GLY A 117 1.35 -0.21 4.79
CA GLY A 117 2.07 1.05 4.87
C GLY A 117 3.34 1.02 5.73
N ARG A 118 3.61 -0.08 6.45
CA ARG A 118 4.87 -0.30 7.18
C ARG A 118 5.95 -0.93 6.31
N ILE A 119 5.62 -1.33 5.09
CA ILE A 119 6.59 -1.92 4.17
C ILE A 119 7.55 -0.82 3.72
N PRO A 120 8.87 -0.94 3.97
CA PRO A 120 9.81 0.18 3.84
C PRO A 120 10.12 0.58 2.40
N PHE A 121 9.76 -0.24 1.41
CA PHE A 121 10.22 -0.09 0.03
C PHE A 121 9.30 0.78 -0.82
N ALA A 122 7.98 0.58 -0.70
CA ALA A 122 6.98 1.28 -1.51
C ALA A 122 5.60 1.17 -0.83
N PRO A 123 5.41 1.78 0.35
CA PRO A 123 4.19 1.62 1.14
C PRO A 123 2.94 1.94 0.30
N GLY A 124 3.00 2.96 -0.56
CA GLY A 124 1.87 3.32 -1.42
C GLY A 124 1.59 2.37 -2.59
N THR A 125 2.57 1.57 -3.05
CA THR A 125 2.29 0.47 -3.99
C THR A 125 1.46 -0.61 -3.30
N PHE A 126 1.82 -0.99 -2.07
CA PHE A 126 1.06 -1.96 -1.30
C PHE A 126 -0.30 -1.40 -0.87
N GLY A 127 -0.39 -0.09 -0.58
CA GLY A 127 -1.65 0.63 -0.41
C GLY A 127 -2.55 0.50 -1.63
N SER A 128 -2.02 0.80 -2.82
CA SER A 128 -2.76 0.68 -4.09
C SER A 128 -3.19 -0.77 -4.40
N LEU A 129 -2.35 -1.77 -4.07
CA LEU A 129 -2.71 -3.18 -4.20
C LEU A 129 -3.86 -3.57 -3.26
N LEU A 130 -3.84 -3.11 -2.01
CA LEU A 130 -4.97 -3.28 -1.09
C LEU A 130 -6.21 -2.51 -1.58
N GLY A 131 -6.01 -1.36 -2.23
CA GLY A 131 -7.07 -0.62 -2.92
C GLY A 131 -7.70 -1.42 -4.06
N LEU A 132 -6.92 -2.20 -4.82
CA LEU A 132 -7.46 -3.14 -5.82
C LEU A 132 -8.26 -4.28 -5.18
N VAL A 133 -7.79 -4.82 -4.05
CA VAL A 133 -8.55 -5.81 -3.27
C VAL A 133 -9.88 -5.20 -2.81
N TRP A 134 -9.84 -3.97 -2.29
CA TRP A 134 -11.03 -3.23 -1.87
C TRP A 134 -11.99 -2.97 -3.05
N PHE A 135 -11.46 -2.58 -4.20
CA PHE A 135 -12.22 -2.43 -5.44
C PHE A 135 -12.94 -3.72 -5.83
N VAL A 136 -12.24 -4.86 -5.84
CA VAL A 136 -12.85 -6.18 -6.12
C VAL A 136 -13.96 -6.49 -5.13
N VAL A 137 -13.74 -6.26 -3.83
CA VAL A 137 -14.76 -6.49 -2.79
C VAL A 137 -16.03 -5.66 -3.05
N LEU A 138 -15.90 -4.42 -3.51
CA LEU A 138 -17.04 -3.58 -3.85
C LEU A 138 -17.79 -4.03 -5.12
N LEU A 139 -17.14 -4.78 -6.00
CA LEU A 139 -17.75 -5.35 -7.22
C LEU A 139 -18.49 -6.67 -6.96
N LEU A 140 -18.05 -7.48 -5.99
CA LEU A 140 -18.61 -8.82 -5.73
C LEU A 140 -20.14 -8.86 -5.57
N PRO A 141 -20.81 -7.89 -4.93
CA PRO A 141 -22.27 -7.89 -4.80
C PRO A 141 -23.01 -7.65 -6.13
N GLY A 142 -22.33 -7.22 -7.19
CA GLY A 142 -22.93 -6.93 -8.49
C GLY A 142 -23.93 -5.75 -8.46
N ASN A 143 -23.87 -4.89 -7.43
CA ASN A 143 -24.83 -3.83 -7.21
C ASN A 143 -24.13 -2.45 -7.21
N PHE A 144 -24.53 -1.59 -8.15
CA PHE A 144 -24.00 -0.24 -8.29
C PHE A 144 -24.13 0.62 -7.02
N TRP A 145 -25.24 0.52 -6.29
CA TRP A 145 -25.45 1.31 -5.07
C TRP A 145 -24.56 0.84 -3.92
N VAL A 146 -24.22 -0.44 -3.87
CA VAL A 146 -23.25 -0.97 -2.89
C VAL A 146 -21.85 -0.47 -3.24
N TYR A 147 -21.49 -0.48 -4.52
CA TYR A 147 -20.23 0.08 -5.01
C TYR A 147 -20.09 1.57 -4.66
N LEU A 148 -21.11 2.38 -5.01
CA LEU A 148 -21.14 3.81 -4.73
C LEU A 148 -21.16 4.10 -3.23
N GLY A 149 -22.01 3.41 -2.48
CA GLY A 149 -22.09 3.54 -1.02
C GLY A 149 -20.79 3.17 -0.32
N GLY A 150 -20.08 2.14 -0.81
CA GLY A 150 -18.78 1.72 -0.33
C GLY A 150 -17.69 2.75 -0.55
N MET A 151 -17.64 3.38 -1.74
CA MET A 151 -16.71 4.48 -2.02
C MET A 151 -16.96 5.68 -1.10
N VAL A 152 -18.22 6.13 -1.02
CA VAL A 152 -18.60 7.29 -0.19
C VAL A 152 -18.30 7.02 1.29
N THR A 153 -18.69 5.86 1.79
CA THR A 153 -18.41 5.45 3.18
C THR A 153 -16.92 5.37 3.44
N GLY A 154 -16.15 4.80 2.50
CA GLY A 154 -14.70 4.73 2.57
C GLY A 154 -14.06 6.10 2.74
N ILE A 155 -14.47 7.10 1.93
CA ILE A 155 -13.97 8.48 2.04
C ILE A 155 -14.23 9.03 3.43
N PHE A 156 -15.48 8.98 3.91
CA PHE A 156 -15.84 9.52 5.22
C PHE A 156 -15.17 8.79 6.40
N LEU A 157 -14.88 7.49 6.27
CA LEU A 157 -14.14 6.74 7.28
C LEU A 157 -12.64 7.06 7.28
N SER A 158 -12.06 7.28 6.10
CA SER A 158 -10.62 7.57 5.99
C SER A 158 -10.26 8.91 6.64
N VAL A 159 -11.07 9.96 6.47
CA VAL A 159 -10.81 11.31 7.02
C VAL A 159 -10.47 11.31 8.53
N PRO A 160 -11.31 10.78 9.44
CA PRO A 160 -10.99 10.76 10.86
C PRO A 160 -9.85 9.80 11.21
N LEU A 161 -9.65 8.73 10.44
CA LEU A 161 -8.61 7.74 10.70
C LEU A 161 -7.22 8.25 10.29
N CYS A 162 -7.08 8.79 9.08
CA CYS A 162 -5.85 9.44 8.60
C CYS A 162 -5.52 10.64 9.48
N GLY A 163 -6.48 11.52 9.76
CA GLY A 163 -6.24 12.68 10.64
C GLY A 163 -5.92 12.32 12.09
N ALA A 164 -6.38 11.17 12.59
CA ALA A 164 -5.94 10.65 13.88
C ALA A 164 -4.52 10.06 13.80
N ALA A 165 -4.18 9.37 12.71
CA ALA A 165 -2.85 8.81 12.50
C ALA A 165 -1.78 9.91 12.40
N GLU A 166 -2.03 11.01 11.69
CA GLU A 166 -1.14 12.19 11.64
C GLU A 166 -0.80 12.72 13.04
N LYS A 167 -1.83 12.84 13.90
CA LYS A 167 -1.67 13.31 15.29
C LYS A 167 -0.93 12.31 16.16
N ILE A 168 -1.14 11.01 15.96
CA ILE A 168 -0.46 9.96 16.73
C ILE A 168 1.01 9.85 16.33
N LEU A 169 1.32 9.99 15.03
CA LEU A 169 2.68 9.94 14.49
C LEU A 169 3.42 11.28 14.59
N ASN A 170 2.70 12.36 14.93
CA ASN A 170 3.23 13.73 15.00
C ASN A 170 3.95 14.16 13.72
N GLN A 171 3.39 13.76 12.57
CA GLN A 171 3.91 14.04 11.24
C GLN A 171 2.73 14.33 10.31
N PRO A 172 2.75 15.46 9.58
CA PRO A 172 1.76 15.71 8.53
C PRO A 172 2.01 14.78 7.35
N ASP A 173 0.94 14.21 6.78
CA ASP A 173 0.98 13.31 5.62
C ASP A 173 2.09 12.23 5.70
N PRO A 174 2.09 11.36 6.74
CA PRO A 174 3.13 10.34 6.88
C PRO A 174 2.94 9.28 5.80
N GLY A 175 3.92 9.06 4.93
CA GLY A 175 3.85 8.07 3.84
C GLY A 175 3.69 6.60 4.26
N SER A 176 3.52 6.31 5.57
CA SER A 176 3.09 5.00 6.07
C SER A 176 1.56 4.88 6.21
N VAL A 177 0.84 6.00 6.24
CA VAL A 177 -0.62 6.06 6.16
C VAL A 177 -0.97 5.89 4.69
N VAL A 178 -1.77 4.87 4.38
CA VAL A 178 -2.11 4.48 3.00
C VAL A 178 -3.60 4.18 2.84
N LEU A 179 -4.40 4.52 3.86
CA LEU A 179 -5.84 4.23 3.88
C LEU A 179 -6.60 5.13 2.90
N ASP A 180 -6.26 6.40 2.86
CA ASP A 180 -6.59 7.35 1.79
C ASP A 180 -6.38 6.76 0.38
N GLU A 181 -5.19 6.19 0.12
CA GLU A 181 -4.88 5.58 -1.17
C GLU A 181 -5.77 4.36 -1.46
N ILE A 182 -5.93 3.47 -0.47
CA ILE A 182 -6.79 2.27 -0.57
C ILE A 182 -8.22 2.65 -0.95
N ILE A 183 -8.74 3.72 -0.34
CA ILE A 183 -10.10 4.22 -0.57
C ILE A 183 -10.22 4.92 -1.92
N ALA A 184 -9.16 5.55 -2.42
CA ALA A 184 -9.15 6.26 -3.69
C ALA A 184 -9.03 5.32 -4.91
N VAL A 185 -8.42 4.14 -4.79
CA VAL A 185 -8.27 3.21 -5.93
C VAL A 185 -9.60 2.84 -6.60
N PRO A 186 -10.67 2.39 -5.89
CA PRO A 186 -11.95 2.13 -6.55
C PRO A 186 -12.50 3.34 -7.31
N ILE A 187 -12.27 4.56 -6.80
CA ILE A 187 -12.72 5.78 -7.47
C ILE A 187 -12.08 5.87 -8.85
N CYS A 188 -10.79 5.54 -9.02
CA CYS A 188 -10.09 5.58 -10.31
C CYS A 188 -10.75 4.75 -11.43
N PHE A 189 -11.50 3.70 -11.06
CA PHE A 189 -12.20 2.82 -11.99
C PHE A 189 -13.65 3.26 -12.25
N GLY A 190 -14.15 4.29 -11.56
CA GLY A 190 -15.55 4.72 -11.60
C GLY A 190 -16.07 5.04 -13.00
N ALA A 191 -15.27 5.75 -13.82
CA ALA A 191 -15.64 6.05 -15.21
C ALA A 191 -15.78 4.79 -16.08
N TRP A 192 -14.88 3.81 -15.89
CA TRP A 192 -14.90 2.55 -16.63
C TRP A 192 -16.08 1.67 -16.18
N VAL A 193 -16.30 1.54 -14.87
CA VAL A 193 -17.48 0.87 -14.29
C VAL A 193 -18.77 1.50 -14.81
N GLY A 194 -18.86 2.83 -14.79
CA GLY A 194 -20.04 3.57 -15.26
C GLY A 194 -20.30 3.37 -16.75
N ALA A 195 -19.25 3.40 -17.58
CA ALA A 195 -19.38 3.12 -19.02
C ALA A 195 -19.84 1.69 -19.29
N PHE A 196 -19.30 0.70 -18.55
CA PHE A 196 -19.75 -0.69 -18.66
C PHE A 196 -21.22 -0.83 -18.26
N LEU A 197 -21.63 -0.21 -17.16
CA LEU A 197 -23.00 -0.22 -16.68
C LEU A 197 -23.96 0.39 -17.71
N PHE A 198 -23.59 1.53 -18.30
CA PHE A 198 -24.40 2.19 -19.32
C PHE A 198 -24.56 1.34 -20.58
N LYS A 199 -23.49 0.66 -21.03
CA LYS A 199 -23.50 -0.15 -22.25
C LYS A 199 -24.19 -1.51 -22.08
N ASN A 200 -23.98 -2.17 -20.93
CA ASN A 200 -24.39 -3.56 -20.72
C ASN A 200 -25.61 -3.69 -19.78
N GLY A 201 -26.04 -2.62 -19.12
CA GLY A 201 -27.18 -2.62 -18.21
C GLY A 201 -26.95 -3.32 -16.87
N GLY A 202 -25.71 -3.70 -16.55
CA GLY A 202 -25.36 -4.42 -15.32
C GLY A 202 -23.96 -4.09 -14.82
N MET A 203 -23.68 -4.44 -13.56
CA MET A 203 -22.37 -4.23 -12.95
C MET A 203 -21.32 -5.12 -13.62
N PRO A 204 -20.12 -4.60 -13.96
CA PRO A 204 -19.04 -5.45 -14.45
C PRO A 204 -18.61 -6.43 -13.36
N PRO A 205 -18.43 -7.71 -13.68
CA PRO A 205 -17.90 -8.65 -12.71
C PRO A 205 -16.38 -8.44 -12.55
N PRO A 206 -15.77 -8.80 -11.41
CA PRO A 206 -14.35 -8.53 -11.15
C PRO A 206 -13.42 -9.07 -12.25
N GLU A 207 -13.70 -10.27 -12.77
CA GLU A 207 -12.92 -10.91 -13.83
C GLU A 207 -12.81 -10.07 -15.11
N TYR A 208 -13.77 -9.17 -15.38
CA TYR A 208 -13.72 -8.26 -16.52
C TYR A 208 -12.50 -7.34 -16.46
N PHE A 209 -12.06 -6.89 -15.28
CA PHE A 209 -10.92 -5.97 -15.13
C PHE A 209 -9.56 -6.68 -15.17
N PHE A 210 -9.54 -7.99 -14.90
CA PHE A 210 -8.31 -8.79 -14.84
C PHE A 210 -8.25 -9.84 -15.96
N SER A 211 -9.06 -9.67 -17.01
CA SER A 211 -9.02 -10.51 -18.20
C SER A 211 -7.80 -10.21 -19.07
N ARG A 212 -7.44 -11.13 -19.97
CA ARG A 212 -6.26 -10.99 -20.86
C ARG A 212 -6.23 -9.69 -21.65
N ASP A 213 -7.39 -9.14 -22.00
CA ASP A 213 -7.49 -7.93 -22.81
C ASP A 213 -7.47 -6.63 -21.99
N THR A 214 -7.76 -6.71 -20.69
CA THR A 214 -8.03 -5.54 -19.84
C THR A 214 -7.05 -5.37 -18.68
N TRP A 215 -6.32 -6.41 -18.29
CA TRP A 215 -5.38 -6.34 -17.17
C TRP A 215 -4.30 -5.26 -17.35
N LEU A 216 -3.82 -5.04 -18.59
CA LEU A 216 -2.88 -3.96 -18.90
C LEU A 216 -3.51 -2.59 -18.66
N LEU A 217 -4.78 -2.40 -19.06
CA LEU A 217 -5.50 -1.15 -18.80
C LEU A 217 -5.73 -0.94 -17.30
N THR A 218 -6.02 -2.01 -16.55
CA THR A 218 -6.11 -1.96 -15.08
C THR A 218 -4.79 -1.51 -14.45
N LEU A 219 -3.66 -2.03 -14.92
CA LEU A 219 -2.33 -1.56 -14.48
C LEU A 219 -2.08 -0.10 -14.88
N VAL A 220 -2.49 0.32 -16.07
CA VAL A 220 -2.38 1.72 -16.52
C VAL A 220 -3.19 2.64 -15.63
N VAL A 221 -4.43 2.27 -15.26
CA VAL A 221 -5.27 3.05 -14.32
C VAL A 221 -4.60 3.18 -12.95
N CYS A 222 -4.10 2.08 -12.37
CA CYS A 222 -3.38 2.13 -11.10
C CYS A 222 -2.09 2.95 -11.17
N THR A 223 -1.36 2.87 -12.28
CA THR A 223 -0.13 3.63 -12.49
C THR A 223 -0.44 5.12 -12.68
N ALA A 224 -1.49 5.45 -13.42
CA ALA A 224 -1.95 6.83 -13.60
C ALA A 224 -2.37 7.44 -12.26
N PHE A 225 -3.02 6.68 -11.38
CA PHE A 225 -3.32 7.13 -10.01
C PHE A 225 -2.04 7.51 -9.27
N ARG A 226 -1.04 6.62 -9.23
CA ARG A 226 0.26 6.92 -8.62
C ARG A 226 0.96 8.11 -9.25
N LEU A 227 0.86 8.27 -10.57
CA LEU A 227 1.44 9.43 -11.26
C LEU A 227 0.79 10.73 -10.75
N PHE A 228 -0.54 10.79 -10.64
CA PHE A 228 -1.23 11.99 -10.16
C PHE A 228 -1.07 12.23 -8.66
N ASP A 229 -1.05 11.19 -7.84
CA ASP A 229 -0.75 11.30 -6.40
C ASP A 229 0.69 11.80 -6.18
N ILE A 230 1.68 11.31 -6.93
CA ILE A 230 3.08 11.78 -6.77
C ILE A 230 3.26 13.20 -7.32
N THR A 231 2.63 13.53 -8.45
CA THR A 231 2.80 14.85 -9.10
C THR A 231 1.95 15.95 -8.49
N LYS A 232 0.83 15.60 -7.81
CA LYS A 232 -0.15 16.50 -7.19
C LYS A 232 -0.48 17.71 -8.08
N PRO A 233 -1.04 17.52 -9.28
CA PRO A 233 -1.39 18.62 -10.18
C PRO A 233 -2.41 19.56 -9.51
N TRP A 234 -2.47 20.82 -9.93
CA TRP A 234 -3.53 21.72 -9.43
C TRP A 234 -4.91 21.13 -9.78
N PRO A 235 -5.89 21.04 -8.85
CA PRO A 235 -5.92 21.57 -7.48
C PRO A 235 -5.55 20.56 -6.37
N VAL A 236 -5.07 19.35 -6.68
CA VAL A 236 -4.65 18.31 -5.71
C VAL A 236 -3.71 18.89 -4.63
N ARG A 237 -2.69 19.64 -5.03
CA ARG A 237 -1.77 20.24 -4.05
C ARG A 237 -2.42 21.27 -3.13
N GLN A 238 -3.53 21.88 -3.54
CA GLN A 238 -4.23 22.87 -2.71
C GLN A 238 -5.12 22.23 -1.65
N SER A 239 -5.64 21.02 -1.88
CA SER A 239 -6.48 20.32 -0.90
C SER A 239 -5.71 19.98 0.38
N GLN A 240 -4.38 19.80 0.31
CA GLN A 240 -3.53 19.55 1.48
C GLN A 240 -3.56 20.66 2.54
N LYS A 241 -4.07 21.85 2.22
CA LYS A 241 -4.26 22.94 3.19
C LYS A 241 -5.52 22.78 4.05
N LEU A 242 -6.37 21.81 3.76
CA LEU A 242 -7.60 21.55 4.52
C LEU A 242 -7.27 21.00 5.91
N PRO A 243 -8.11 21.31 6.93
CA PRO A 243 -7.81 20.95 8.30
C PRO A 243 -7.99 19.45 8.58
N GLY A 244 -7.03 18.87 9.31
CA GLY A 244 -7.05 17.46 9.73
C GLY A 244 -6.98 16.50 8.54
N GLY A 245 -7.56 15.31 8.69
CA GLY A 245 -7.47 14.27 7.65
C GLY A 245 -8.21 14.58 6.34
N TRP A 246 -8.90 15.72 6.23
CA TRP A 246 -9.47 16.15 4.95
C TRP A 246 -8.40 16.46 3.93
N GLY A 247 -7.25 17.03 4.34
CA GLY A 247 -6.18 17.35 3.40
C GLY A 247 -5.58 16.11 2.75
N VAL A 248 -5.43 15.05 3.56
CA VAL A 248 -4.81 13.76 3.24
C VAL A 248 -5.76 12.80 2.51
N THR A 249 -7.07 12.83 2.80
CA THR A 249 -8.01 12.02 2.00
C THR A 249 -8.33 12.70 0.68
N LEU A 250 -8.46 14.04 0.66
CA LEU A 250 -8.96 14.74 -0.50
C LEU A 250 -7.90 14.88 -1.61
N ASP A 251 -6.61 14.97 -1.30
CA ASP A 251 -5.58 14.95 -2.34
C ASP A 251 -5.60 13.64 -3.15
N ASP A 252 -5.70 12.48 -2.48
CA ASP A 252 -5.85 11.17 -3.14
C ASP A 252 -7.16 11.04 -3.92
N VAL A 253 -8.29 11.49 -3.34
CA VAL A 253 -9.58 11.49 -4.05
C VAL A 253 -9.52 12.37 -5.29
N LEU A 254 -8.90 13.56 -5.23
CA LEU A 254 -8.73 14.43 -6.38
C LEU A 254 -7.79 13.80 -7.43
N ALA A 255 -6.71 13.15 -7.02
CA ALA A 255 -5.84 12.39 -7.92
C ALA A 255 -6.62 11.27 -8.63
N ALA A 256 -7.48 10.54 -7.92
CA ALA A 256 -8.36 9.53 -8.52
C ALA A 256 -9.39 10.13 -9.50
N LEU A 257 -9.90 11.34 -9.23
CA LEU A 257 -10.79 12.05 -10.15
C LEU A 257 -10.05 12.47 -11.44
N TYR A 258 -8.76 12.82 -11.37
CA TYR A 258 -7.94 13.01 -12.58
C TYR A 258 -7.85 11.74 -13.42
N VAL A 259 -7.60 10.60 -12.79
CA VAL A 259 -7.59 9.30 -13.50
C VAL A 259 -8.94 9.05 -14.18
N ASN A 260 -10.04 9.23 -13.46
CA ASN A 260 -11.38 9.07 -14.02
C ASN A 260 -11.63 9.97 -15.23
N ALA A 261 -11.20 11.23 -15.19
CA ALA A 261 -11.36 12.15 -16.30
C ALA A 261 -10.57 11.67 -17.54
N VAL A 262 -9.34 11.19 -17.34
CA VAL A 262 -8.51 10.62 -18.42
C VAL A 262 -9.15 9.35 -18.99
N VAL A 263 -9.62 8.45 -18.14
CA VAL A 263 -10.31 7.21 -18.55
C VAL A 263 -11.59 7.53 -19.32
N ALA A 264 -12.42 8.44 -18.80
CA ALA A 264 -13.65 8.86 -19.47
C ALA A 264 -13.35 9.45 -20.86
N LEU A 265 -12.35 10.32 -20.97
CA LEU A 265 -11.94 10.89 -22.25
C LEU A 265 -11.46 9.81 -23.23
N ALA A 266 -10.63 8.86 -22.77
CA ALA A 266 -10.15 7.76 -23.60
C ALA A 266 -11.29 6.89 -24.12
N LEU A 267 -12.30 6.62 -23.28
CA LEU A 267 -13.50 5.87 -23.66
C LEU A 267 -14.40 6.64 -24.63
N LEU A 268 -14.53 7.95 -24.48
CA LEU A 268 -15.28 8.80 -25.41
C LEU A 268 -14.61 8.85 -26.79
N VAL A 269 -13.29 9.00 -26.83
CA VAL A 269 -12.51 9.02 -28.08
C VAL A 269 -12.58 7.65 -28.78
N SER A 270 -12.58 6.54 -28.04
CA SER A 270 -12.69 5.21 -28.63
C SER A 270 -14.10 4.87 -29.10
N ALA A 271 -15.14 5.39 -28.45
CA ALA A 271 -16.54 5.22 -28.86
C ALA A 271 -16.91 6.02 -30.12
N GLY A 272 -16.15 7.08 -30.45
CA GLY A 272 -16.34 7.89 -31.66
C GLY A 272 -15.61 7.37 -32.90
N ARG A 273 -14.89 6.24 -32.81
CA ARG A 273 -14.25 5.53 -33.93
C ARG A 273 -15.07 4.32 -34.31
#